data_AF-A0A821RYB3-F1
#
_entry.id   AF-A0A821RYB3-F1
#
_cell.length_a   1.000
_cell.length_b   1.000
_cell.length_c   1.000
_cell.angle_alpha   90.00
_cell.angle_beta   90.00
_cell.angle_gamma   90.00
#
_symmetry.space_group_name_H-M   'P 1'
#
loop_
_entity.id
_entity.type
_entity.pdbx_description
1 polymer ?
#
loop_
_entity_poly.entity_id
_entity_poly.type
_entity_poly.pdbx_seq_one_letter_code
_entity_poly.pdbx_strand_id
1 'polypeptide(L)'
;MHCLEGHVRRIANIVQDTKEEQQQDSDIKPILDWMKSSAIKPRWNDVASTSTTTKSYWAQWDSLVLHNGVLCRKWENTRGDASHLQLVVPRSKVRNILEMFHDGSSGGHLGVKRTLLKIKREILLDTLP
;
A
#
# COMPACT_ATOMS: atom_id res chain seq x y z
N MET A 1 5.36 0.48 -28.40
CA MET A 1 4.41 0.09 -27.33
C MET A 1 5.01 -0.88 -26.28
N HIS A 2 6.24 -1.38 -26.43
CA HIS A 2 6.85 -2.40 -25.54
C HIS A 2 7.27 -1.96 -24.12
N CYS A 3 7.25 -0.67 -23.77
CA CYS A 3 7.81 -0.19 -22.49
C CYS A 3 6.83 -0.27 -21.31
N LEU A 4 5.51 -0.25 -21.56
CA LEU A 4 4.50 -0.25 -20.50
C LEU A 4 4.25 -1.65 -19.91
N GLU A 5 4.28 -2.69 -20.75
CA GLU A 5 4.05 -4.07 -20.31
C GLU A 5 5.15 -4.58 -19.35
N GLY A 6 6.41 -4.17 -19.57
CA GLY A 6 7.52 -4.50 -18.67
C GLY A 6 7.39 -3.89 -17.27
N HIS A 7 6.88 -2.65 -17.18
CA HIS A 7 6.63 -2.00 -15.89
C HIS A 7 5.45 -2.63 -15.16
N VAL A 8 4.36 -2.93 -15.86
CA VAL A 8 3.18 -3.60 -15.26
C VAL A 8 3.55 -4.98 -14.75
N ARG A 9 4.38 -5.74 -15.48
CA ARG A 9 4.85 -7.07 -15.06
C ARG A 9 5.78 -7.02 -13.84
N ARG A 10 6.64 -5.99 -13.72
CA ARG A 10 7.47 -5.77 -12.52
C ARG A 10 6.65 -5.36 -11.30
N ILE A 11 5.63 -4.52 -11.49
CA ILE A 11 4.70 -4.13 -10.41
C ILE A 11 3.90 -5.36 -9.94
N ALA A 12 3.39 -6.18 -10.86
CA ALA A 12 2.68 -7.41 -10.52
C ALA A 12 3.54 -8.37 -9.68
N ASN A 13 4.83 -8.49 -9.98
CA ASN A 13 5.76 -9.31 -9.19
C ASN A 13 6.02 -8.73 -7.78
N ILE A 14 6.01 -7.40 -7.61
CA ILE A 14 6.08 -6.77 -6.28
C ILE A 14 4.82 -7.10 -5.46
N VAL A 15 3.66 -7.12 -6.11
CA VAL A 15 2.37 -7.43 -5.49
C VAL A 15 2.26 -8.92 -5.11
N GLN A 16 2.90 -9.83 -5.85
CA GLN A 16 2.83 -11.28 -5.60
C GLN A 16 3.44 -11.70 -4.26
N ASP A 17 4.50 -11.02 -3.82
CA ASP A 17 5.09 -11.22 -2.48
C ASP A 17 4.79 -9.97 -1.63
N THR A 18 3.52 -9.75 -1.29
CA THR A 18 3.15 -8.70 -0.33
C THR A 18 2.47 -9.26 0.91
N LYS A 19 1.85 -10.44 0.84
CA LYS A 19 1.14 -11.04 1.97
C LYS A 19 2.10 -11.43 3.09
N GLU A 20 3.14 -12.19 2.74
CA GLU A 20 4.16 -12.65 3.69
C GLU A 20 4.91 -11.45 4.28
N GLU A 21 5.27 -10.47 3.46
CA GLU A 21 5.97 -9.27 3.89
C GLU A 21 5.14 -8.38 4.80
N GLN A 22 3.84 -8.21 4.53
CA GLN A 22 2.97 -7.51 5.47
C GLN A 22 2.83 -8.27 6.80
N GLN A 23 2.87 -9.60 6.77
CA GLN A 23 2.82 -10.42 7.99
C GLN A 23 4.12 -10.33 8.80
N GLN A 24 5.25 -9.99 8.17
CA GLN A 24 6.54 -9.75 8.83
C GLN A 24 6.77 -8.27 9.19
N ASP A 25 6.00 -7.35 8.62
CA ASP A 25 6.13 -5.92 8.89
C ASP A 25 5.55 -5.57 10.26
N SER A 26 6.39 -5.01 11.14
CA SER A 26 6.01 -4.70 12.53
C SER A 26 4.90 -3.67 12.65
N ASP A 27 4.74 -2.79 11.66
CA ASP A 27 3.76 -1.71 11.67
C ASP A 27 2.41 -2.15 11.07
N ILE A 28 2.44 -3.06 10.07
CA ILE A 28 1.25 -3.56 9.37
C ILE A 28 0.66 -4.81 10.04
N LYS A 29 1.50 -5.73 10.52
CA LYS A 29 1.09 -6.99 11.14
C LYS A 29 0.02 -6.81 12.24
N PRO A 30 0.12 -5.84 13.17
CA PRO A 30 -0.92 -5.64 14.18
C PRO A 30 -2.30 -5.36 13.58
N ILE A 31 -2.35 -4.53 12.52
CA ILE A 31 -3.59 -4.19 11.81
C ILE A 31 -4.18 -5.43 11.13
N LEU A 32 -3.33 -6.22 10.45
CA LEU A 32 -3.74 -7.48 9.85
C LEU A 32 -4.33 -8.44 10.88
N ASP A 33 -3.65 -8.63 12.00
CA ASP A 33 -4.07 -9.56 13.05
C ASP A 33 -5.41 -9.10 13.68
N TRP A 34 -5.60 -7.79 13.87
CA TRP A 34 -6.88 -7.24 14.33
C TRP A 34 -8.01 -7.44 13.31
N MET A 35 -7.80 -7.10 12.03
CA MET A 35 -8.84 -7.25 11.01
C MET A 35 -9.20 -8.73 10.74
N LYS A 36 -8.25 -9.65 10.91
CA LYS A 36 -8.50 -11.10 10.79
C LYS A 36 -9.27 -11.66 12.00
N SER A 37 -9.07 -11.08 13.18
CA SER A 37 -9.73 -11.55 14.42
C SER A 37 -11.12 -10.94 14.63
N SER A 38 -11.34 -9.71 14.19
CA SER A 38 -12.64 -9.03 14.30
C SER A 38 -12.80 -7.90 13.30
N ALA A 39 -14.03 -7.67 12.85
CA ALA A 39 -14.38 -6.47 12.07
C ALA A 39 -14.43 -5.21 12.95
N ILE A 40 -14.39 -5.35 14.28
CA ILE A 40 -14.50 -4.24 15.22
C ILE A 40 -13.13 -3.54 15.35
N LYS A 41 -13.14 -2.21 15.17
CA LYS A 41 -11.97 -1.37 15.39
C LYS A 41 -11.44 -1.51 16.82
N PRO A 42 -10.14 -1.80 17.01
CA PRO A 42 -9.51 -1.85 18.34
C PRO A 42 -9.70 -0.56 19.12
N ARG A 43 -9.76 -0.63 20.45
CA ARG A 43 -9.88 0.57 21.29
C ARG A 43 -8.53 1.27 21.37
N TRP A 44 -8.54 2.57 21.71
CA TRP A 44 -7.30 3.33 21.85
C TRP A 44 -6.30 2.69 22.81
N ASN A 45 -6.75 2.09 23.92
CA ASN A 45 -5.88 1.42 24.89
C ASN A 45 -5.10 0.25 24.28
N ASP A 46 -5.66 -0.44 23.27
CA ASP A 46 -5.02 -1.56 22.60
C ASP A 46 -3.93 -1.09 21.60
N VAL A 47 -4.00 0.17 21.17
CA VAL A 47 -3.15 0.76 20.11
C VAL A 47 -2.18 1.81 20.67
N ALA A 48 -2.42 2.34 21.87
CA ALA A 48 -1.65 3.42 22.45
C ALA A 48 -0.15 3.11 22.57
N SER A 49 0.23 1.85 22.75
CA SER A 49 1.63 1.40 22.84
C SER A 49 2.28 1.05 21.51
N THR A 50 1.54 1.06 20.39
CA THR A 50 2.10 0.73 19.07
C THR A 50 2.85 1.90 18.44
N SER A 51 3.53 1.63 17.33
CA SER A 51 4.23 2.65 16.56
C SER A 51 3.28 3.72 16.01
N THR A 52 3.85 4.86 15.65
CA THR A 52 3.12 5.96 14.98
C THR A 52 2.52 5.50 13.65
N THR A 53 3.22 4.65 12.90
CA THR A 53 2.73 4.09 11.63
C THR A 53 1.49 3.23 11.86
N THR A 54 1.52 2.30 12.82
CA THR A 54 0.36 1.49 13.18
C THR A 54 -0.82 2.34 13.63
N LYS A 55 -0.57 3.39 14.44
CA LYS A 55 -1.60 4.35 14.87
C LYS A 55 -2.21 5.09 13.68
N SER A 56 -1.42 5.46 12.68
CA SER A 56 -1.91 6.07 11.44
C SER A 56 -2.85 5.13 10.68
N TYR A 57 -2.46 3.86 10.51
CA TYR A 57 -3.35 2.87 9.90
C TYR A 57 -4.62 2.64 10.72
N TRP A 58 -4.51 2.56 12.05
CA TRP A 58 -5.67 2.46 12.94
C TRP A 58 -6.59 3.68 12.83
N ALA A 59 -6.05 4.90 12.70
CA ALA A 59 -6.86 6.09 12.46
C ALA A 59 -7.66 5.97 11.16
N GLN A 60 -7.08 5.33 10.14
CA GLN A 60 -7.68 5.06 8.83
C GLN A 60 -8.52 3.78 8.75
N TRP A 61 -8.78 3.10 9.88
CA TRP A 61 -9.42 1.77 9.94
C TRP A 61 -10.62 1.58 9.00
N ASP A 62 -11.54 2.54 8.95
CA ASP A 62 -12.78 2.44 8.18
C ASP A 62 -12.55 2.43 6.67
N SER A 63 -11.37 2.89 6.22
CA SER A 63 -10.93 2.80 4.84
C SER A 63 -10.08 1.56 4.54
N LEU A 64 -9.67 0.80 5.55
CA LEU A 64 -8.86 -0.40 5.35
C LEU A 64 -9.74 -1.61 5.05
N VAL A 65 -9.24 -2.51 4.20
CA VAL A 65 -9.90 -3.75 3.82
C VAL A 65 -8.86 -4.86 3.62
N LEU A 66 -9.25 -6.09 3.96
CA LEU A 66 -8.50 -7.27 3.56
C LEU A 66 -8.99 -7.75 2.21
N HIS A 67 -8.10 -7.78 1.21
CA HIS A 67 -8.38 -8.33 -0.11
C HIS A 67 -7.43 -9.51 -0.35
N ASN A 68 -7.97 -10.74 -0.44
CA ASN A 68 -7.20 -11.98 -0.58
C ASN A 68 -6.08 -12.17 0.46
N GLY A 69 -6.32 -11.69 1.69
CA GLY A 69 -5.36 -11.79 2.80
C GLY A 69 -4.27 -10.73 2.82
N VAL A 70 -4.35 -9.73 1.93
CA VAL A 70 -3.46 -8.57 1.86
C VAL A 70 -4.21 -7.33 2.34
N LEU A 71 -3.55 -6.49 3.13
CA LEU A 71 -4.08 -5.21 3.58
C LEU A 71 -4.07 -4.20 2.43
N CYS A 72 -5.26 -3.70 2.11
CA CYS A 72 -5.47 -2.63 1.16
C CYS A 72 -6.22 -1.49 1.84
N ARG A 73 -6.13 -0.30 1.25
CA ARG A 73 -6.94 0.86 1.58
C ARG A 73 -7.92 1.12 0.44
N LYS A 74 -9.20 1.17 0.75
CA LYS A 74 -10.23 1.69 -0.15
C LYS A 74 -10.05 3.20 -0.25
N TRP A 75 -9.77 3.68 -1.45
CA TRP A 75 -9.86 5.09 -1.77
C TRP A 75 -11.17 5.32 -2.50
N GLU A 76 -11.95 6.30 -2.04
CA GLU A 76 -13.15 6.79 -2.70
C GLU A 76 -12.92 8.24 -3.14
N ASN A 77 -13.39 8.60 -4.33
CA ASN A 77 -13.41 10.01 -4.70
C ASN A 77 -14.48 10.76 -3.90
N THR A 78 -14.42 12.10 -3.92
CA THR A 78 -15.33 12.97 -3.16
C THR A 78 -16.82 12.81 -3.53
N ARG A 79 -17.11 12.14 -4.66
CA ARG A 79 -18.46 11.87 -5.16
C ARG A 79 -18.95 10.46 -4.86
N GLY A 80 -18.09 9.57 -4.33
CA GLY A 80 -18.40 8.18 -4.03
C GLY A 80 -18.62 7.27 -5.25
N ASP A 81 -18.46 7.78 -6.48
CA ASP A 81 -18.72 7.05 -7.73
C ASP A 81 -17.49 6.32 -8.28
N ALA A 82 -16.30 6.59 -7.74
CA ALA A 82 -15.10 5.82 -8.02
C ALA A 82 -14.47 5.32 -6.72
N SER A 83 -14.34 4.00 -6.60
CA SER A 83 -13.56 3.36 -5.55
C SER A 83 -12.46 2.48 -6.16
N HIS A 84 -11.24 2.59 -5.67
CA HIS A 84 -10.17 1.65 -6.00
C HIS A 84 -9.43 1.21 -4.74
N LEU A 85 -8.76 0.05 -4.81
CA LEU A 85 -7.97 -0.48 -3.73
C LEU A 85 -6.51 -0.07 -3.91
N GLN A 86 -5.96 0.57 -2.89
CA GLN A 86 -4.55 0.89 -2.77
C GLN A 86 -3.88 -0.16 -1.90
N LEU A 87 -2.89 -0.87 -2.43
CA LEU A 87 -2.08 -1.81 -1.66
C LEU A 87 -1.29 -1.08 -0.55
N VAL A 88 -1.38 -1.54 0.69
CA VAL A 88 -0.51 -1.03 1.76
C VAL A 88 0.86 -1.67 1.62
N VAL A 89 1.87 -0.89 1.24
CA VAL A 89 3.20 -1.45 0.98
C VAL A 89 3.99 -1.64 2.27
N PRO A 90 4.56 -2.85 2.51
CA PRO A 90 5.45 -3.08 3.63
C PRO A 90 6.76 -2.33 3.46
N ARG A 91 7.36 -1.91 4.57
CA ARG A 91 8.56 -1.05 4.59
C ARG A 91 9.72 -1.65 3.80
N SER A 92 9.87 -2.97 3.84
CA SER A 92 10.90 -3.73 3.12
C SER A 92 10.83 -3.58 1.60
N LYS A 93 9.63 -3.33 1.04
CA LYS A 93 9.41 -3.20 -0.41
C LYS A 93 9.46 -1.75 -0.90
N VAL A 94 9.38 -0.77 0.01
CA VAL A 94 9.43 0.67 -0.34
C VAL A 94 10.68 1.00 -1.15
N ARG A 95 11.86 0.52 -0.72
CA ARG A 95 13.12 0.76 -1.42
C ARG A 95 13.11 0.17 -2.84
N ASN A 96 12.68 -1.08 -3.00
CA ASN A 96 12.61 -1.75 -4.29
C ASN A 96 11.66 -1.01 -5.25
N ILE A 97 10.54 -0.52 -4.72
CA ILE A 97 9.58 0.29 -5.47
C ILE A 97 10.24 1.60 -5.92
N LEU A 98 10.96 2.30 -5.04
CA LEU A 98 11.67 3.54 -5.37
C LEU A 98 12.77 3.31 -6.42
N GLU A 99 13.62 2.30 -6.24
CA GLU A 99 14.72 1.97 -7.16
C GLU A 99 14.20 1.63 -8.57
N MET A 100 13.09 0.88 -8.66
CA MET A 100 12.43 0.60 -9.93
C MET A 100 12.01 1.88 -10.69
N PHE A 101 11.71 2.97 -9.97
CA PHE A 101 11.41 4.26 -10.60
C PHE A 101 12.64 5.06 -11.00
N HIS A 102 13.77 4.86 -10.32
CA HIS A 102 15.03 5.53 -10.64
C HIS A 102 15.68 4.93 -11.90
N ASP A 103 15.61 3.62 -12.10
CA ASP A 103 16.21 2.94 -13.27
C ASP A 103 15.43 3.15 -14.59
N GLY A 104 14.20 3.67 -14.52
CA GLY A 104 13.36 3.99 -15.69
C GLY A 104 13.69 5.32 -16.39
N SER A 105 14.69 6.07 -15.91
CA SER A 105 14.93 7.47 -16.31
C SER A 105 15.66 7.68 -17.65
N SER A 106 15.56 6.75 -18.61
CA SER A 106 16.08 6.94 -19.97
C SER A 106 15.06 7.53 -20.96
N GLY A 107 13.87 7.97 -20.51
CA GLY A 107 12.87 8.54 -21.42
C GLY A 107 11.80 9.42 -20.77
N GLY A 108 12.08 10.71 -20.59
CA GLY A 108 11.08 11.79 -20.52
C GLY A 108 10.37 12.00 -19.18
N HIS A 109 10.56 13.19 -18.61
CA HIS A 109 9.99 13.69 -17.34
C HIS A 109 8.45 13.58 -17.22
N LEU A 110 7.71 13.44 -18.34
CA LEU A 110 6.25 13.23 -18.37
C LEU A 110 5.82 11.77 -18.15
N GLY A 111 6.65 10.77 -18.48
CA GLY A 111 6.33 9.35 -18.31
C GLY A 111 6.31 8.94 -16.84
N VAL A 112 7.30 9.43 -16.08
CA VAL A 112 7.47 9.15 -14.65
C VAL A 112 6.28 9.67 -13.83
N LYS A 113 5.81 10.90 -14.08
CA LYS A 113 4.64 11.47 -13.37
C LYS A 113 3.34 10.69 -13.64
N ARG A 114 3.11 10.22 -14.88
CA ARG A 114 1.91 9.42 -15.21
C ARG A 114 1.96 8.03 -14.56
N THR A 115 3.13 7.40 -14.53
CA THR A 115 3.33 6.11 -13.87
C THR A 115 3.22 6.25 -12.34
N LEU A 116 3.78 7.32 -11.76
CA LEU A 116 3.64 7.64 -10.34
C LEU A 116 2.18 7.90 -9.94
N LEU A 117 1.41 8.62 -10.77
CA LEU A 117 -0.02 8.87 -10.52
C LEU A 117 -0.90 7.64 -10.73
N LYS A 118 -0.50 6.68 -11.57
CA LYS A 118 -1.16 5.38 -11.67
C LYS A 118 -0.83 4.53 -10.44
N ILE A 119 0.43 4.50 -10.01
CA ILE A 119 0.84 3.66 -8.89
C ILE A 119 0.39 4.24 -7.55
N LYS A 120 0.36 5.56 -7.38
CA LYS A 120 -0.31 6.20 -6.23
C LYS A 120 -1.82 5.91 -6.18
N ARG A 121 -2.46 5.52 -7.30
CA ARG A 121 -3.83 5.01 -7.28
C ARG A 121 -3.88 3.52 -6.94
N GLU A 122 -2.85 2.74 -7.24
CA GLU A 122 -2.84 1.30 -6.93
C GLU A 122 -2.16 0.97 -5.59
N ILE A 123 -1.42 1.91 -4.99
CA ILE A 123 -0.52 1.69 -3.85
C ILE A 123 -0.54 2.88 -2.89
N LEU A 124 -0.61 2.60 -1.59
CA LEU A 124 -0.48 3.56 -0.48
C LEU A 124 0.98 3.59 0.01
N LEU A 125 1.64 4.75 -0.14
CA LEU A 125 3.03 5.01 0.27
C LEU A 125 3.10 6.02 1.44
N ASP A 126 2.24 5.90 2.45
CA ASP A 126 2.23 6.80 3.62
C ASP A 126 3.43 6.56 4.58
N THR A 127 4.39 5.71 4.21
CA THR A 127 5.53 5.29 5.04
C THR A 127 6.87 5.91 4.62
N LEU A 128 6.86 7.03 3.88
CA LEU A 128 8.09 7.77 3.62
C LEU A 128 8.31 8.80 4.76
N PRO A 129 9.46 8.75 5.46
CA PRO A 129 9.82 9.79 6.41
C PRO A 129 10.03 11.15 5.73
#